data_AF-A0A9W9ZAR1-F1
#
_entry.id   AF-A0A9W9ZAR1-F1
#
_cell.length_a   1.000
_cell.length_b   1.000
_cell.length_c   1.000
_cell.angle_alpha   90.00
_cell.angle_beta   90.00
_cell.angle_gamma   90.00
#
_symmetry.space_group_name_H-M   'P 1'
#
loop_
_entity.id
_entity.type
_entity.pdbx_description
1 polymer ?
#
loop_
_entity_poly.entity_id
_entity_poly.type
_entity_poly.pdbx_seq_one_letter_code
_entity_poly.pdbx_strand_id
1 'polypeptide(L)'
;MEGSIDRKQRGIPKLRDLLRRQRRESEGQLDSTPEVDFTYDDADRKSAEIAELYSYTEEFEFKFNREAFEITLYAMTQDSDKWTEMDQNERRKLLFLVIERCEAVDPDVRLTAARVLLYLVQGNFGEVSDEQEQREWSQFNVFFLYKMGVLPLLIQLVNVEIENTDAAISALQKPSVSVADSVTMRVYLNIIYTIVEVMRCTDPGDSEEMAETQEMFFMELSQPVDGDELLPVLLLEMILKYCAGSCPHFPIKKILLLLWKTVLISLGGIEELAKKKEDLRVATGLPASYEAQCPPQQPTIKERTPAPHTPPQR
;
A
#
# COMPACT_ATOMS: atom_id res chain seq x y z
N MET A 1 -58.60 -47.77 14.66
CA MET A 1 -58.22 -47.93 13.24
C MET A 1 -57.58 -46.61 12.85
N GLU A 2 -56.25 -46.54 12.99
CA GLU A 2 -55.27 -46.67 11.87
C GLU A 2 -55.22 -45.35 11.07
N GLY A 3 -54.09 -44.66 10.88
CA GLY A 3 -52.70 -44.98 11.15
C GLY A 3 -51.82 -43.73 11.10
N SER A 4 -50.62 -43.87 11.68
CA SER A 4 -49.53 -42.90 11.75
C SER A 4 -48.96 -42.58 10.36
N ILE A 5 -48.80 -41.30 10.01
CA ILE A 5 -48.02 -40.88 8.83
C ILE A 5 -46.62 -40.49 9.29
N ASP A 6 -45.74 -41.49 9.25
CA ASP A 6 -44.30 -41.39 9.44
C ASP A 6 -43.65 -40.82 8.16
N ARG A 7 -43.35 -39.51 8.12
CA ARG A 7 -42.54 -38.91 7.04
C ARG A 7 -41.07 -39.24 7.26
N LYS A 8 -40.69 -40.48 6.93
CA LYS A 8 -39.29 -40.91 6.86
C LYS A 8 -38.50 -40.06 5.87
N GLN A 9 -37.50 -39.36 6.40
CA GLN A 9 -36.35 -38.81 5.68
C GLN A 9 -35.81 -39.83 4.69
N ARG A 10 -36.07 -39.63 3.40
CA ARG A 10 -35.37 -40.30 2.31
C ARG A 10 -34.49 -39.28 1.62
N GLY A 11 -33.18 -39.46 1.77
CA GLY A 11 -32.23 -39.05 0.75
C GLY A 11 -31.08 -38.14 1.18
N ILE A 12 -30.19 -38.55 2.10
CA ILE A 12 -28.82 -37.98 2.15
C ILE A 12 -27.68 -38.98 2.53
N PRO A 13 -27.69 -40.30 2.23
CA PRO A 13 -26.46 -41.09 2.38
C PRO A 13 -25.38 -40.67 1.37
N LYS A 14 -25.78 -40.42 0.11
CA LYS A 14 -24.85 -40.21 -1.01
C LYS A 14 -24.09 -38.89 -0.95
N LEU A 15 -24.67 -37.80 -0.42
CA LEU A 15 -23.99 -36.49 -0.35
C LEU A 15 -22.89 -36.47 0.71
N ARG A 16 -23.11 -37.14 1.85
CA ARG A 16 -22.09 -37.26 2.91
C ARG A 16 -20.89 -38.07 2.44
N ASP A 17 -21.12 -39.14 1.67
CA ASP A 17 -20.05 -39.93 1.09
C ASP A 17 -19.33 -39.19 -0.05
N LEU A 18 -20.05 -38.36 -0.82
CA LEU A 18 -19.46 -37.48 -1.84
C LEU A 18 -18.57 -36.40 -1.21
N LEU A 19 -19.03 -35.74 -0.14
CA LEU A 19 -18.24 -34.76 0.63
C LEU A 19 -17.04 -35.40 1.33
N ARG A 20 -17.16 -36.65 1.80
CA ARG A 20 -16.03 -37.41 2.36
C ARG A 20 -15.01 -37.83 1.31
N ARG A 21 -15.44 -38.17 0.09
CA ARG A 21 -14.54 -38.42 -1.05
C ARG A 21 -13.82 -37.16 -1.49
N GLN A 22 -14.55 -36.04 -1.60
CA GLN A 22 -13.98 -34.74 -1.94
C GLN A 22 -12.91 -34.31 -0.92
N ARG A 23 -13.16 -34.54 0.39
CA ARG A 23 -12.18 -34.26 1.45
C ARG A 23 -10.94 -35.16 1.39
N ARG A 24 -11.09 -36.44 1.02
CA ARG A 24 -9.96 -37.37 0.87
C ARG A 24 -9.12 -37.10 -0.37
N GLU A 25 -9.71 -36.59 -1.45
CA GLU A 25 -8.98 -36.20 -2.66
C GLU A 25 -8.17 -34.91 -2.43
N SER A 26 -8.60 -34.03 -1.51
CA SER A 26 -7.82 -32.83 -1.11
C SER A 26 -6.66 -33.12 -0.16
N GLU A 27 -6.72 -34.21 0.63
CA GLU A 27 -5.64 -34.56 1.59
C GLU A 27 -4.45 -35.26 0.93
N GLY A 28 -4.60 -35.80 -0.29
CA GLY A 28 -3.54 -36.51 -1.03
C GLY A 28 -2.79 -35.66 -2.07
N GLN A 29 -3.08 -34.36 -2.16
CA GLN A 29 -2.53 -33.47 -3.18
C GLN A 29 -1.71 -32.31 -2.58
N LEU A 30 -1.21 -32.48 -1.35
CA LEU A 30 -0.30 -31.55 -0.70
C LEU A 30 1.18 -31.82 -1.05
N ASP A 31 1.51 -33.03 -1.55
CA ASP A 31 2.89 -33.41 -1.88
C ASP A 31 3.34 -32.96 -3.28
N SER A 32 2.48 -32.29 -4.05
CA SER A 32 2.77 -31.83 -5.42
C SER A 32 2.48 -30.35 -5.65
N THR A 33 2.22 -29.57 -4.60
CA THR A 33 2.31 -28.11 -4.71
C THR A 33 3.78 -27.77 -4.81
N PRO A 34 4.25 -27.16 -5.92
CA PRO A 34 5.62 -26.67 -5.96
C PRO A 34 5.80 -25.75 -4.76
N GLU A 35 6.84 -25.98 -3.96
CA GLU A 35 7.24 -25.03 -2.93
C GLU A 35 7.49 -23.71 -3.64
N VAL A 36 6.57 -22.77 -3.45
CA VAL A 36 6.74 -21.42 -3.96
C VAL A 36 7.79 -20.80 -3.07
N ASP A 37 9.00 -20.63 -3.59
CA ASP A 37 10.03 -19.81 -2.96
C ASP A 37 9.49 -18.38 -2.87
N PHE A 38 8.92 -18.05 -1.71
CA PHE A 38 8.42 -16.73 -1.40
C PHE A 38 9.40 -16.07 -0.44
N THR A 39 10.02 -14.99 -0.88
CA THR A 39 10.87 -14.15 -0.03
C THR A 39 9.99 -13.13 0.67
N TYR A 40 10.00 -13.14 2.00
CA TYR A 40 9.30 -12.16 2.82
C TYR A 40 10.20 -10.93 3.00
N ASP A 41 10.25 -10.08 1.98
CA ASP A 41 10.97 -8.80 2.02
C ASP A 41 10.04 -7.66 2.47
N ASP A 42 10.62 -6.56 2.96
CA ASP A 42 9.87 -5.38 3.39
C ASP A 42 9.14 -4.69 2.21
N ALA A 43 9.68 -4.81 0.99
CA ALA A 43 9.10 -4.24 -0.22
C ALA A 43 9.57 -5.02 -1.46
N ASP A 44 8.81 -4.92 -2.54
CA ASP A 44 9.11 -5.57 -3.81
C ASP A 44 9.77 -4.60 -4.80
N ARG A 45 10.06 -5.08 -6.01
CA ARG A 45 10.54 -4.28 -7.13
C ARG A 45 9.49 -3.25 -7.53
N LYS A 46 9.97 -2.09 -8.00
CA LYS A 46 9.11 -0.95 -8.40
C LYS A 46 7.95 -1.34 -9.34
N SER A 47 8.15 -2.27 -10.27
CA SER A 47 7.08 -2.73 -11.18
C SER A 47 5.99 -3.53 -10.46
N ALA A 48 6.34 -4.37 -9.49
CA ALA A 48 5.40 -5.11 -8.67
C ALA A 48 4.63 -4.18 -7.73
N GLU A 49 5.32 -3.21 -7.13
CA GLU A 49 4.71 -2.16 -6.30
C GLU A 49 3.66 -1.35 -7.08
N ILE A 50 3.96 -0.94 -8.32
CA ILE A 50 3.01 -0.25 -9.19
C ILE A 50 1.81 -1.15 -9.55
N ALA A 51 2.07 -2.42 -9.88
CA ALA A 51 1.02 -3.39 -10.20
C ALA A 51 0.13 -3.71 -9.00
N GLU A 52 0.64 -3.56 -7.78
CA GLU A 52 -0.14 -3.68 -6.57
C GLU A 52 -0.94 -2.40 -6.27
N LEU A 53 -0.35 -1.23 -6.47
CA LEU A 53 -1.00 0.06 -6.22
C LEU A 53 -2.23 0.27 -7.12
N TYR A 54 -2.10 -0.02 -8.42
CA TYR A 54 -3.16 0.20 -9.41
C TYR A 54 -3.88 -1.09 -9.78
N SER A 55 -5.20 -0.99 -9.93
CA SER A 55 -6.01 -2.04 -10.53
C SER A 55 -6.24 -1.79 -12.01
N TYR A 56 -6.52 -2.84 -12.80
CA TYR A 56 -6.86 -2.71 -14.23
C TYR A 56 -8.08 -1.82 -14.47
N THR A 57 -9.00 -1.70 -13.50
CA THR A 57 -10.14 -0.80 -13.60
C THR A 57 -9.77 0.68 -13.58
N GLU A 58 -8.56 1.03 -13.13
CA GLU A 58 -8.05 2.40 -13.03
C GLU A 58 -7.23 2.81 -14.28
N GLU A 59 -7.07 1.94 -15.28
CA GLU A 59 -6.26 2.22 -16.49
C GLU A 59 -6.68 3.53 -17.19
N PHE A 60 -7.99 3.76 -17.32
CA PHE A 60 -8.52 4.98 -17.94
C PHE A 60 -8.16 6.27 -17.19
N GLU A 61 -7.84 6.18 -15.90
CA GLU A 61 -7.46 7.35 -15.10
C GLU A 61 -6.11 7.92 -15.52
N PHE A 62 -5.17 7.09 -16.00
CA PHE A 62 -3.90 7.58 -16.54
C PHE A 62 -4.11 8.56 -17.70
N LYS A 63 -5.07 8.25 -18.58
CA LYS A 63 -5.44 9.16 -19.66
C LYS A 63 -5.98 10.48 -19.12
N PHE A 64 -6.87 10.45 -18.12
CA PHE A 64 -7.40 11.67 -17.52
C PHE A 64 -6.33 12.50 -16.80
N ASN A 65 -5.34 11.86 -16.19
CA ASN A 65 -4.22 12.53 -15.54
C ASN A 65 -3.39 13.31 -16.55
N ARG A 66 -3.05 12.64 -17.67
CA ARG A 66 -2.33 13.26 -18.77
C ARG A 66 -3.12 14.40 -19.41
N GLU A 67 -4.40 14.21 -19.71
CA GLU A 67 -5.25 15.25 -20.31
C GLU A 67 -5.36 16.47 -19.39
N ALA A 68 -5.52 16.27 -18.07
CA ALA A 68 -5.55 17.36 -17.10
C ALA A 68 -4.24 18.17 -17.11
N PHE A 69 -3.09 17.48 -17.19
CA PHE A 69 -1.79 18.12 -17.29
C PHE A 69 -1.65 18.92 -18.60
N GLU A 70 -1.93 18.31 -19.75
CA GLU A 70 -1.79 18.96 -21.07
C GLU A 70 -2.68 20.21 -21.18
N ILE A 71 -3.93 20.14 -20.71
CA ILE A 71 -4.85 21.29 -20.70
C ILE A 71 -4.32 22.40 -19.79
N THR A 72 -3.82 22.05 -18.60
CA THR A 72 -3.30 23.04 -17.64
C THR A 72 -2.03 23.70 -18.15
N LEU A 73 -1.13 22.91 -18.76
CA LEU A 73 0.11 23.42 -19.35
C LEU A 73 -0.20 24.37 -20.52
N TYR A 74 -1.04 23.94 -21.46
CA TYR A 74 -1.44 24.76 -22.60
C TYR A 74 -2.09 26.08 -22.17
N ALA A 75 -2.92 26.07 -21.12
CA ALA A 75 -3.52 27.28 -20.59
C ALA A 75 -2.48 28.26 -20.00
N MET A 76 -1.34 27.75 -19.50
CA MET A 76 -0.27 28.57 -18.92
C MET A 76 0.69 29.12 -19.98
N THR A 77 1.17 28.27 -20.89
CA THR A 77 2.24 28.62 -21.85
C THR A 77 1.70 29.16 -23.17
N GLN A 78 0.46 28.82 -23.53
CA GLN A 78 -0.10 28.99 -24.87
C GLN A 78 0.72 28.30 -25.98
N ASP A 79 1.60 27.36 -25.60
CA ASP A 79 2.45 26.58 -26.48
C ASP A 79 2.36 25.10 -26.14
N SER A 80 2.82 24.23 -27.06
CA SER A 80 2.91 22.79 -26.86
C SER A 80 4.22 22.37 -26.21
N ASP A 81 4.61 23.07 -25.15
CA ASP A 81 5.83 22.74 -24.40
C ASP A 81 5.70 21.39 -23.71
N LYS A 82 6.84 20.75 -23.44
CA LYS A 82 6.93 19.53 -22.64
C LYS A 82 7.47 19.83 -21.26
N TRP A 83 6.97 19.12 -20.24
CA TRP A 83 7.51 19.22 -18.89
C TRP A 83 9.00 18.96 -18.84
N THR A 84 9.47 18.01 -19.64
CA THR A 84 10.88 17.61 -19.70
C THR A 84 11.79 18.69 -20.27
N GLU A 85 11.24 19.58 -21.10
CA GLU A 85 11.98 20.63 -21.82
C GLU A 85 11.91 22.00 -21.10
N MET A 86 10.95 22.19 -20.18
CA MET A 86 10.75 23.43 -19.42
C MET A 86 11.95 23.77 -18.51
N ASP A 87 12.13 25.06 -18.23
CA ASP A 87 13.09 25.52 -17.23
C ASP A 87 12.54 25.39 -15.79
N GLN A 88 13.40 25.59 -14.79
CA GLN A 88 12.99 25.46 -13.39
C GLN A 88 11.96 26.52 -12.96
N ASN A 89 11.97 27.71 -13.55
CA ASN A 89 11.03 28.79 -13.21
C ASN A 89 9.64 28.52 -13.80
N GLU A 90 9.57 27.98 -15.01
CA GLU A 90 8.33 27.55 -15.66
C GLU A 90 7.69 26.40 -14.90
N ARG A 91 8.48 25.40 -14.48
CA ARG A 91 8.00 24.32 -13.62
C ARG A 91 7.42 24.82 -12.30
N ARG A 92 8.10 25.79 -11.65
CA ARG A 92 7.59 26.44 -10.43
C ARG A 92 6.28 27.17 -10.67
N LYS A 93 6.17 27.95 -11.77
CA LYS A 93 4.93 28.67 -12.12
C LYS A 93 3.76 27.71 -12.32
N LEU A 94 3.97 26.61 -13.05
CA LEU A 94 2.93 25.60 -13.25
C LEU A 94 2.49 25.02 -11.91
N LEU A 95 3.45 24.68 -11.05
CA LEU A 95 3.14 24.07 -9.77
C LEU A 95 2.41 25.03 -8.82
N PHE A 96 2.76 26.31 -8.79
CA PHE A 96 2.01 27.31 -8.01
C PHE A 96 0.56 27.40 -8.48
N LEU A 97 0.32 27.44 -9.79
CA LEU A 97 -1.04 27.42 -10.35
C LEU A 97 -1.81 26.14 -9.94
N VAL A 98 -1.15 24.98 -9.98
CA VAL A 98 -1.78 23.70 -9.63
C VAL A 98 -2.10 23.64 -8.13
N ILE A 99 -1.18 24.07 -7.27
CA ILE A 99 -1.38 24.14 -5.81
C ILE A 99 -2.56 25.07 -5.48
N GLU A 100 -2.63 26.27 -6.08
CA GLU A 100 -3.77 27.19 -5.89
C GLU A 100 -5.09 26.53 -6.29
N ARG A 101 -5.11 25.77 -7.39
CA ARG A 101 -6.31 25.06 -7.85
C ARG A 101 -6.68 23.86 -6.97
N CYS A 102 -5.72 23.23 -6.30
CA CYS A 102 -5.99 22.21 -5.29
C CYS A 102 -6.76 22.77 -4.08
N GLU A 103 -6.69 24.08 -3.83
CA GLU A 103 -7.43 24.76 -2.75
C GLU A 103 -8.81 25.31 -3.18
N ALA A 104 -9.22 25.05 -4.43
CA ALA A 104 -10.50 25.53 -4.95
C ALA A 104 -11.70 25.01 -4.14
N VAL A 105 -12.75 25.82 -4.03
CA VAL A 105 -14.00 25.40 -3.37
C VAL A 105 -14.70 24.28 -4.16
N ASP A 106 -14.58 24.31 -5.48
CA ASP A 106 -15.16 23.32 -6.39
C ASP A 106 -14.36 22.00 -6.37
N PRO A 107 -14.98 20.86 -5.96
CA PRO A 107 -14.29 19.56 -5.93
C PRO A 107 -13.80 19.09 -7.30
N ASP A 108 -14.46 19.43 -8.40
CA ASP A 108 -14.05 19.00 -9.74
C ASP A 108 -12.79 19.74 -10.20
N VAL A 109 -12.65 21.01 -9.78
CA VAL A 109 -11.43 21.80 -10.00
C VAL A 109 -10.28 21.23 -9.17
N ARG A 110 -10.51 20.91 -7.89
CA ARG A 110 -9.50 20.26 -7.03
C ARG A 110 -9.04 18.92 -7.59
N LEU A 111 -9.97 18.08 -8.03
CA LEU A 111 -9.67 16.77 -8.61
C LEU A 111 -8.84 16.92 -9.90
N THR A 112 -9.24 17.83 -10.78
CA THR A 112 -8.47 18.13 -12.00
C THR A 112 -7.06 18.58 -11.68
N ALA A 113 -6.87 19.46 -10.70
CA ALA A 113 -5.54 19.91 -10.27
C ALA A 113 -4.70 18.77 -9.68
N ALA A 114 -5.29 17.93 -8.83
CA ALA A 114 -4.60 16.77 -8.26
C ALA A 114 -4.22 15.73 -9.30
N ARG A 115 -5.00 15.57 -10.36
CA ARG A 115 -4.66 14.73 -11.52
C ARG A 115 -3.39 15.20 -12.23
N VAL A 116 -3.14 16.52 -12.29
CA VAL A 116 -1.88 17.08 -12.80
C VAL A 116 -0.71 16.64 -11.92
N LEU A 117 -0.84 16.77 -10.59
CA LEU A 117 0.18 16.31 -9.64
C LEU A 117 0.45 14.80 -9.77
N LEU A 118 -0.62 14.01 -9.94
CA LEU A 118 -0.52 12.56 -10.14
C LEU A 118 0.24 12.20 -11.42
N TYR A 119 -0.05 12.88 -12.54
CA TYR A 119 0.70 12.69 -13.79
C TYR A 119 2.19 12.98 -13.62
N LEU A 120 2.54 14.04 -12.88
CA LEU A 120 3.94 14.40 -12.61
C LEU A 120 4.66 13.30 -11.80
N VAL A 121 4.10 12.86 -10.67
CA VAL A 121 4.75 11.81 -9.87
C VAL A 121 4.80 10.45 -10.58
N GLN A 122 3.91 10.21 -11.54
CA GLN A 122 3.94 9.05 -12.44
C GLN A 122 5.08 9.10 -13.47
N GLY A 123 5.86 10.18 -13.53
CA GLY A 123 7.07 10.30 -14.33
C GLY A 123 6.84 10.69 -15.78
N ASN A 124 5.81 11.49 -16.06
CA ASN A 124 5.55 12.05 -17.40
C ASN A 124 5.54 10.99 -18.52
N PHE A 125 4.89 9.85 -18.28
CA PHE A 125 4.88 8.69 -19.20
C PHE A 125 4.42 9.02 -20.64
N GLY A 126 3.74 10.15 -20.86
CA GLY A 126 3.33 10.60 -22.19
C GLY A 126 4.43 11.30 -23.00
N GLU A 127 5.54 11.69 -22.35
CA GLU A 127 6.63 12.48 -22.92
C GLU A 127 7.96 11.70 -23.03
N VAL A 128 8.09 10.61 -22.29
CA VAL A 128 9.30 9.77 -22.19
C VAL A 128 9.18 8.52 -23.05
N SER A 129 10.32 7.93 -23.44
CA SER A 129 10.34 6.78 -24.37
C SER A 129 10.65 5.44 -23.69
N ASP A 130 11.26 5.45 -22.52
CA ASP A 130 11.65 4.23 -21.81
C ASP A 130 11.34 4.29 -20.30
N GLU A 131 11.30 3.12 -19.68
CA GLU A 131 10.95 2.99 -18.26
C GLU A 131 12.02 3.58 -17.32
N GLN A 132 13.28 3.64 -17.74
CA GLN A 132 14.35 4.20 -16.92
C GLN A 132 14.22 5.72 -16.85
N GLU A 133 14.02 6.36 -18.00
CA GLU A 133 13.72 7.79 -18.12
C GLU A 133 12.46 8.15 -17.31
N GLN A 134 11.40 7.34 -17.41
CA GLN A 134 10.19 7.53 -16.59
C GLN A 134 10.49 7.49 -15.08
N ARG A 135 11.33 6.54 -14.64
CA ARG A 135 11.72 6.42 -13.23
C ARG A 135 12.51 7.64 -12.76
N GLU A 136 13.43 8.14 -13.58
CA GLU A 136 14.25 9.32 -13.29
C GLU A 136 13.38 10.57 -13.19
N TRP A 137 12.42 10.77 -14.11
CA TRP A 137 11.47 11.88 -14.03
C TRP A 137 10.52 11.76 -12.84
N SER A 138 10.03 10.56 -12.53
CA SER A 138 9.22 10.31 -11.33
C SER A 138 9.99 10.71 -10.06
N GLN A 139 11.27 10.32 -9.96
CA GLN A 139 12.14 10.70 -8.85
C GLN A 139 12.35 12.21 -8.80
N PHE A 140 12.79 12.83 -9.89
CA PHE A 140 12.98 14.29 -9.96
C PHE A 140 11.71 15.05 -9.54
N ASN A 141 10.56 14.65 -10.07
CA ASN A 141 9.29 15.30 -9.78
C ASN A 141 8.88 15.13 -8.31
N VAL A 142 9.06 13.95 -7.71
CA VAL A 142 8.76 13.74 -6.28
C VAL A 142 9.59 14.67 -5.41
N PHE A 143 10.90 14.77 -5.63
CA PHE A 143 11.76 15.68 -4.89
C PHE A 143 11.38 17.15 -5.10
N PHE A 144 11.05 17.51 -6.35
CA PHE A 144 10.63 18.87 -6.70
C PHE A 144 9.29 19.25 -6.03
N LEU A 145 8.29 18.39 -6.09
CA LEU A 145 6.98 18.60 -5.48
C LEU A 145 7.08 18.68 -3.95
N TYR A 146 7.90 17.82 -3.33
CA TYR A 146 8.16 17.87 -1.90
C TYR A 146 8.74 19.21 -1.47
N LYS A 147 9.78 19.70 -2.15
CA LYS A 147 10.40 21.03 -1.90
C LYS A 147 9.43 22.21 -2.07
N MET A 148 8.33 22.00 -2.79
CA MET A 148 7.30 23.00 -3.04
C MET A 148 6.11 22.90 -2.08
N GLY A 149 6.19 22.04 -1.06
CA GLY A 149 5.18 21.96 0.00
C GLY A 149 3.93 21.19 -0.39
N VAL A 150 4.01 20.31 -1.39
CA VAL A 150 2.84 19.56 -1.88
C VAL A 150 2.36 18.49 -0.91
N LEU A 151 3.25 17.91 -0.10
CA LEU A 151 2.90 16.83 0.84
C LEU A 151 1.90 17.29 1.92
N PRO A 152 2.14 18.38 2.69
CA PRO A 152 1.17 18.90 3.64
C PRO A 152 -0.20 19.19 3.02
N LEU A 153 -0.22 19.81 1.82
CA LEU A 153 -1.45 20.08 1.08
C LEU A 153 -2.23 18.78 0.80
N LEU A 154 -1.56 17.73 0.32
CA LEU A 154 -2.22 16.46 0.03
C LEU A 154 -2.82 15.81 1.27
N ILE A 155 -2.13 15.88 2.42
CA ILE A 155 -2.63 15.32 3.67
C ILE A 155 -3.88 16.10 4.14
N GLN A 156 -3.87 17.43 4.02
CA GLN A 156 -5.06 18.24 4.29
C GLN A 156 -6.24 17.87 3.37
N LEU A 157 -5.98 17.65 2.08
CA LEU A 157 -7.03 17.23 1.14
C LEU A 157 -7.58 15.84 1.45
N VAL A 158 -6.75 14.90 1.92
CA VAL A 158 -7.20 13.61 2.42
C VAL A 158 -8.09 13.78 3.65
N ASN A 159 -7.72 14.65 4.60
CA ASN A 159 -8.54 14.93 5.78
C ASN A 159 -9.92 15.48 5.41
N VAL A 160 -10.00 16.40 4.44
CA VAL A 160 -11.29 16.90 3.92
C VAL A 160 -12.16 15.77 3.38
N GLU A 161 -11.58 14.81 2.64
CA GLU A 161 -12.32 13.66 2.12
C GLU A 161 -12.69 12.64 3.20
N ILE A 162 -11.92 12.52 4.29
CA ILE A 162 -12.25 11.67 5.45
C ILE A 162 -13.48 12.23 6.20
N GLU A 163 -13.59 13.56 6.29
CA GLU A 163 -14.69 14.24 6.97
C GLU A 163 -15.96 14.38 6.10
N ASN A 164 -15.89 14.00 4.83
CA ASN A 164 -17.01 14.07 3.89
C ASN A 164 -18.11 13.04 4.21
N THR A 165 -19.03 13.43 5.09
CA THR A 165 -20.16 12.58 5.51
C THR A 165 -21.10 12.23 4.35
N ASP A 166 -21.24 13.09 3.36
CA ASP A 166 -22.13 12.87 2.22
C ASP A 166 -21.64 11.71 1.34
N ALA A 167 -20.33 11.57 1.17
CA ALA A 167 -19.72 10.42 0.50
C ALA A 167 -19.98 9.11 1.26
N ALA A 168 -19.86 9.13 2.59
CA ALA A 168 -20.16 7.97 3.44
C ALA A 168 -21.64 7.57 3.35
N ILE A 169 -22.56 8.53 3.47
CA ILE A 169 -24.01 8.30 3.37
C ILE A 169 -24.37 7.75 1.99
N SER A 170 -23.84 8.36 0.92
CA SER A 170 -24.09 7.95 -0.46
C SER A 170 -23.59 6.52 -0.72
N ALA A 171 -22.44 6.15 -0.16
CA ALA A 171 -21.91 4.81 -0.27
C ALA A 171 -22.80 3.78 0.45
N LEU A 172 -23.24 4.09 1.68
CA LEU A 172 -24.13 3.19 2.45
C LEU A 172 -25.48 2.94 1.78
N GLN A 173 -25.94 3.85 0.92
CA GLN A 173 -27.19 3.70 0.17
C GLN A 173 -27.04 2.87 -1.11
N LYS A 174 -25.81 2.65 -1.61
CA LYS A 174 -25.59 1.89 -2.84
C LYS A 174 -25.75 0.38 -2.59
N PRO A 175 -26.44 -0.37 -3.48
CA PRO A 175 -26.58 -1.82 -3.36
C PRO A 175 -25.24 -2.57 -3.36
N SER A 176 -24.23 -1.98 -4.01
CA SER A 176 -22.85 -2.44 -4.04
C SER A 176 -21.93 -1.23 -4.07
N VAL A 177 -21.02 -1.13 -3.12
CA VAL A 177 -19.96 -0.12 -3.08
C VAL A 177 -18.73 -0.67 -3.78
N SER A 178 -18.17 0.11 -4.69
CA SER A 178 -16.94 -0.23 -5.41
C SER A 178 -15.81 0.70 -5.00
N VAL A 179 -14.56 0.21 -5.08
CA VAL A 179 -13.35 1.05 -4.95
C VAL A 179 -13.39 2.23 -5.93
N ALA A 180 -14.09 2.09 -7.07
CA ALA A 180 -14.31 3.14 -8.06
C ALA A 180 -15.08 4.37 -7.50
N ASP A 181 -15.84 4.22 -6.41
CA ASP A 181 -16.74 5.25 -5.89
C ASP A 181 -16.04 6.43 -5.20
N SER A 182 -14.73 6.37 -4.96
CA SER A 182 -13.95 7.46 -4.34
C SER A 182 -12.72 7.84 -5.18
N VAL A 183 -12.94 8.33 -6.40
CA VAL A 183 -11.87 8.71 -7.35
C VAL A 183 -10.92 9.73 -6.71
N THR A 184 -11.47 10.75 -6.06
CA THR A 184 -10.69 11.83 -5.44
C THR A 184 -9.73 11.31 -4.37
N MET A 185 -10.23 10.49 -3.43
CA MET A 185 -9.39 9.85 -2.41
C MET A 185 -8.30 8.96 -3.04
N ARG A 186 -8.63 8.21 -4.09
CA ARG A 186 -7.63 7.37 -4.80
C ARG A 186 -6.53 8.22 -5.42
N VAL A 187 -6.88 9.34 -6.06
CA VAL A 187 -5.89 10.26 -6.65
C VAL A 187 -4.96 10.80 -5.57
N TYR A 188 -5.49 11.30 -4.45
CA TYR A 188 -4.65 11.81 -3.36
C TYR A 188 -3.73 10.73 -2.77
N LEU A 189 -4.28 9.56 -2.43
CA LEU A 189 -3.51 8.45 -1.88
C LEU A 189 -2.45 7.93 -2.85
N ASN A 190 -2.72 7.90 -4.16
CA ASN A 190 -1.74 7.52 -5.16
C ASN A 190 -0.56 8.50 -5.21
N ILE A 191 -0.83 9.81 -5.08
CA ILE A 191 0.24 10.81 -5.07
C ILE A 191 1.10 10.64 -3.81
N ILE A 192 0.46 10.58 -2.64
CA ILE A 192 1.17 10.43 -1.36
C ILE A 192 1.95 9.12 -1.35
N TYR A 193 1.36 8.01 -1.79
CA TYR A 193 2.05 6.73 -1.91
C TYR A 193 3.29 6.82 -2.79
N THR A 194 3.15 7.44 -3.97
CA THR A 194 4.28 7.57 -4.89
C THR A 194 5.40 8.42 -4.29
N ILE A 195 5.06 9.53 -3.60
CA ILE A 195 6.03 10.36 -2.89
C ILE A 195 6.76 9.56 -1.82
N VAL A 196 6.01 8.89 -0.93
CA VAL A 196 6.54 8.09 0.18
C VAL A 196 7.45 6.98 -0.34
N GLU A 197 7.01 6.22 -1.33
CA GLU A 197 7.75 5.07 -1.85
C GLU A 197 8.99 5.49 -2.63
N VAL A 198 8.93 6.56 -3.41
CA VAL A 198 10.11 7.10 -4.11
C VAL A 198 11.11 7.66 -3.12
N MET A 199 10.68 8.43 -2.12
CA MET A 199 11.59 8.94 -1.07
C MET A 199 12.22 7.82 -0.24
N ARG A 200 11.50 6.72 -0.01
CA ARG A 200 12.02 5.55 0.72
C ARG A 200 13.05 4.75 -0.09
N CYS A 201 12.82 4.60 -1.39
CA CYS A 201 13.63 3.74 -2.27
C CYS A 201 14.77 4.45 -3.00
N THR A 202 14.76 5.79 -3.01
CA THR A 202 15.82 6.55 -3.67
C THR A 202 17.14 6.34 -2.92
N ASP A 203 18.15 5.86 -3.62
CA ASP A 203 19.53 5.91 -3.14
C ASP A 203 20.06 7.32 -3.44
N PRO A 204 20.40 8.13 -2.43
CA PRO A 204 20.96 9.46 -2.66
C PRO A 204 22.30 9.42 -3.38
N GLY A 205 23.00 8.28 -3.39
CA GLY A 205 24.32 8.14 -4.00
C GLY A 205 25.29 9.21 -3.47
N ASP A 206 25.94 9.94 -4.38
CA ASP A 206 26.83 11.06 -4.05
C ASP A 206 26.12 12.44 -3.98
N SER A 207 24.79 12.50 -4.11
CA SER A 207 24.04 13.76 -4.09
C SER A 207 23.65 14.18 -2.67
N GLU A 208 24.43 15.10 -2.11
CA GLU A 208 24.18 15.70 -0.79
C GLU A 208 22.78 16.36 -0.71
N GLU A 209 22.37 17.08 -1.76
CA GLU A 209 21.05 17.74 -1.81
C GLU A 209 19.89 16.72 -1.75
N MET A 210 20.03 15.55 -2.38
CA MET A 210 19.01 14.51 -2.30
C MET A 210 18.97 13.88 -0.91
N ALA A 211 20.13 13.59 -0.33
CA ALA A 211 20.23 13.04 1.03
C ALA A 211 19.58 13.97 2.07
N GLU A 212 19.90 15.27 2.02
CA GLU A 212 19.29 16.27 2.90
C GLU A 212 17.78 16.35 2.72
N THR A 213 17.30 16.28 1.47
CA THR A 213 15.87 16.32 1.16
C THR A 213 15.14 15.10 1.73
N GLN A 214 15.74 13.90 1.61
CA GLN A 214 15.17 12.68 2.19
C GLN A 214 15.16 12.72 3.72
N GLU A 215 16.24 13.21 4.35
CA GLU A 215 16.31 13.34 5.80
C GLU A 215 15.22 14.31 6.32
N MET A 216 15.06 15.47 5.68
CA MET A 216 13.98 16.41 5.99
C MET A 216 12.61 15.74 5.85
N PHE A 217 12.39 14.98 4.77
CA PHE A 217 11.14 14.26 4.54
C PHE A 217 10.86 13.22 5.64
N PHE A 218 11.86 12.43 6.04
CA PHE A 218 11.70 11.43 7.11
C PHE A 218 11.43 12.09 8.46
N MET A 219 12.08 13.22 8.75
CA MET A 219 11.80 14.01 9.95
C MET A 219 10.38 14.57 9.93
N GLU A 220 9.95 15.15 8.82
CA GLU A 220 8.60 15.70 8.65
C GLU A 220 7.52 14.62 8.80
N LEU A 221 7.71 13.46 8.18
CA LEU A 221 6.77 12.33 8.31
C LEU A 221 6.66 11.79 9.74
N SER A 222 7.69 12.02 10.56
CA SER A 222 7.72 11.66 11.97
C SER A 222 7.13 12.74 12.88
N GLN A 223 6.68 13.87 12.33
CA GLN A 223 5.95 14.90 13.05
C GLN A 223 4.44 14.80 12.82
N PRO A 224 3.62 15.25 13.77
CA PRO A 224 2.18 15.31 13.58
C PRO A 224 1.80 16.21 12.41
N VAL A 225 0.81 15.76 11.62
CA VAL A 225 0.28 16.49 10.48
C VAL A 225 -1.15 16.91 10.80
N ASP A 226 -1.34 18.21 11.00
CA ASP A 226 -2.63 18.87 11.27
C ASP A 226 -3.48 18.22 12.39
N GLY A 227 -3.46 18.81 13.60
CA GLY A 227 -4.27 18.33 14.72
C GLY A 227 -3.62 17.27 15.62
N ASP A 228 -2.30 17.29 15.75
CA ASP A 228 -1.49 16.44 16.65
C ASP A 228 -1.47 14.93 16.34
N GLU A 229 -1.92 14.51 15.15
CA GLU A 229 -1.89 13.11 14.72
C GLU A 229 -0.80 12.82 13.67
N LEU A 230 -0.12 11.66 13.77
CA LEU A 230 0.87 11.21 12.77
C LEU A 230 0.16 10.56 11.57
N LEU A 231 0.71 10.70 10.36
CA LEU A 231 0.14 10.09 9.14
C LEU A 231 -0.13 8.57 9.27
N PRO A 232 0.77 7.74 9.83
CA PRO A 232 0.47 6.32 10.08
C PRO A 232 -0.74 6.09 11.00
N VAL A 233 -0.98 6.98 11.97
CA VAL A 233 -2.12 6.86 12.89
C VAL A 233 -3.40 7.22 12.15
N LEU A 234 -3.40 8.32 11.37
CA LEU A 234 -4.53 8.71 10.52
C LEU A 234 -4.94 7.57 9.56
N LEU A 235 -3.97 6.95 8.89
CA LEU A 235 -4.21 5.83 7.98
C LEU A 235 -4.78 4.61 8.70
N LEU A 236 -4.30 4.33 9.92
CA LEU A 236 -4.85 3.27 10.77
C LEU A 236 -6.30 3.58 11.17
N GLU A 237 -6.62 4.82 11.52
CA GLU A 237 -8.00 5.23 11.81
C GLU A 237 -8.92 5.07 10.61
N MET A 238 -8.46 5.39 9.40
CA MET A 238 -9.22 5.14 8.17
C MET A 238 -9.54 3.65 7.99
N ILE A 239 -8.57 2.76 8.26
CA ILE A 239 -8.77 1.31 8.22
C ILE A 239 -9.82 0.89 9.25
N LEU A 240 -9.76 1.41 10.47
CA LEU A 240 -10.74 1.12 11.52
C LEU A 240 -12.15 1.58 11.13
N LYS A 241 -12.31 2.77 10.55
CA LYS A 241 -13.59 3.28 10.03
C LYS A 241 -14.15 2.38 8.91
N TYR A 242 -13.29 1.88 8.02
CA TYR A 242 -13.67 0.92 6.98
C TYR A 242 -14.12 -0.42 7.59
N CYS A 243 -13.35 -0.99 8.52
CA CYS A 243 -13.67 -2.26 9.20
C CYS A 243 -14.97 -2.17 10.02
N ALA A 244 -15.27 -1.01 10.59
CA ALA A 244 -16.53 -0.74 11.28
C ALA A 244 -17.72 -0.56 10.32
N GLY A 245 -17.48 -0.54 9.00
CA GLY A 245 -18.51 -0.32 7.97
C GLY A 245 -19.00 1.13 7.88
N SER A 246 -18.35 2.08 8.55
CA SER A 246 -18.76 3.50 8.56
C SER A 246 -18.37 4.22 7.27
N CYS A 247 -17.24 3.83 6.68
CA CYS A 247 -16.71 4.40 5.44
C CYS A 247 -16.41 3.30 4.41
N PRO A 248 -17.42 2.60 3.87
CA PRO A 248 -17.21 1.45 2.98
C PRO A 248 -16.62 1.81 1.61
N HIS A 249 -16.59 3.09 1.25
CA HIS A 249 -16.03 3.59 -0.01
C HIS A 249 -14.52 3.84 0.04
N PHE A 250 -13.90 3.76 1.22
CA PHE A 250 -12.46 3.98 1.35
C PHE A 250 -11.68 2.96 0.52
N PRO A 251 -10.67 3.38 -0.25
CA PRO A 251 -9.84 2.50 -1.05
C PRO A 251 -8.84 1.74 -0.16
N ILE A 252 -9.36 0.73 0.57
CA ILE A 252 -8.65 0.06 1.67
C ILE A 252 -7.26 -0.48 1.29
N LYS A 253 -7.11 -0.99 0.05
CA LYS A 253 -5.82 -1.47 -0.44
C LYS A 253 -4.76 -0.37 -0.46
N LYS A 254 -5.09 0.81 -1.01
CA LYS A 254 -4.15 1.94 -1.11
C LYS A 254 -3.79 2.49 0.27
N ILE A 255 -4.75 2.52 1.19
CA ILE A 255 -4.54 2.93 2.59
C ILE A 255 -3.60 1.95 3.30
N LEU A 256 -3.81 0.64 3.15
CA LEU A 256 -2.94 -0.39 3.73
C LEU A 256 -1.51 -0.33 3.19
N LEU A 257 -1.37 -0.20 1.86
CA LEU A 257 -0.08 -0.07 1.22
C LEU A 257 0.66 1.18 1.71
N LEU A 258 -0.03 2.33 1.76
CA LEU A 258 0.56 3.57 2.26
C LEU A 258 0.93 3.48 3.75
N LEU A 259 0.07 2.88 4.57
CA LEU A 259 0.36 2.66 5.99
C LEU A 259 1.64 1.81 6.12
N TRP A 260 1.76 0.74 5.36
CA TRP A 260 2.95 -0.11 5.38
C TRP A 260 4.21 0.69 5.04
N LYS A 261 4.21 1.47 3.94
CA LYS A 261 5.40 2.24 3.55
C LYS A 261 5.75 3.33 4.56
N THR A 262 4.76 4.00 5.14
CA THR A 262 5.00 5.00 6.20
C THR A 262 5.56 4.37 7.48
N VAL A 263 5.07 3.19 7.87
CA VAL A 263 5.62 2.42 9.00
C VAL A 263 7.07 2.02 8.76
N LEU A 264 7.42 1.57 7.55
CA LEU A 264 8.79 1.23 7.19
C LEU A 264 9.74 2.43 7.31
N ILE A 265 9.29 3.63 6.94
CA ILE A 265 10.08 4.85 7.10
C ILE A 265 10.27 5.19 8.58
N SER A 266 9.20 5.16 9.37
CA SER A 266 9.26 5.60 10.77
C SER A 266 9.94 4.58 11.70
N LEU A 267 9.75 3.28 11.47
CA LEU A 267 10.21 2.20 12.37
C LEU A 267 11.38 1.38 11.79
N GLY A 268 11.67 1.51 10.50
CA GLY A 268 12.65 0.71 9.79
C GLY A 268 12.07 -0.63 9.30
N GLY A 269 12.86 -1.29 8.44
CA GLY A 269 12.54 -2.63 7.92
C GLY A 269 12.73 -3.75 8.95
N ILE A 270 12.32 -4.97 8.60
CA ILE A 270 12.44 -6.16 9.46
C ILE A 270 13.90 -6.39 9.88
N GLU A 271 14.85 -6.31 8.95
CA GLU A 271 16.28 -6.52 9.23
C GLU A 271 16.86 -5.41 10.13
N GLU A 272 16.52 -4.15 9.83
CA GLU A 272 16.97 -3.00 10.63
C GLU A 272 16.43 -3.08 12.06
N LEU A 273 15.16 -3.47 12.21
CA LEU A 273 14.54 -3.67 13.51
C LEU A 273 15.19 -4.84 14.27
N ALA A 274 15.52 -5.93 13.59
CA ALA A 274 16.23 -7.07 14.19
C ALA A 274 17.60 -6.64 14.73
N LYS A 275 18.36 -5.87 13.93
CA LYS A 275 19.67 -5.32 14.33
C LYS A 275 19.55 -4.34 15.49
N LYS A 276 18.62 -3.39 15.45
CA LYS A 276 18.38 -2.45 16.57
C LYS A 276 18.04 -3.19 17.87
N LYS A 277 17.23 -4.25 17.78
CA LYS A 277 16.91 -5.11 18.94
C LYS A 277 18.15 -5.82 19.48
N GLU A 278 18.98 -6.37 18.59
CA GLU A 278 20.25 -7.01 18.96
C GLU A 278 21.19 -6.02 19.66
N ASP A 279 21.42 -4.84 19.06
CA ASP A 279 22.30 -3.80 19.59
C ASP A 279 21.88 -3.36 21.00
N LEU A 280 20.57 -3.13 21.21
CA LEU A 280 20.01 -2.77 22.52
C LEU A 280 20.15 -3.90 23.56
N ARG A 281 20.01 -5.16 23.14
CA ARG A 281 20.23 -6.31 24.03
C ARG A 281 21.67 -6.39 24.48
N VAL A 282 22.61 -6.29 23.54
CA VAL A 282 24.05 -6.30 23.85
C VAL A 282 24.42 -5.12 24.74
N ALA A 283 23.93 -3.92 24.45
CA ALA A 283 24.17 -2.72 25.25
C ALA A 283 23.63 -2.82 26.70
N THR A 284 22.58 -3.61 26.91
CA THR A 284 21.99 -3.88 28.23
C THR A 284 22.55 -5.15 28.91
N GLY A 285 23.56 -5.79 28.32
CA GLY A 285 24.22 -6.97 28.88
C GLY A 285 23.46 -8.29 28.67
N LEU A 286 22.47 -8.31 27.79
CA LEU A 286 21.75 -9.51 27.37
C LEU A 286 22.44 -10.18 26.17
N PRO A 287 22.25 -11.51 25.96
CA PRO A 287 22.71 -12.18 24.75
C PRO A 287 22.08 -11.59 23.49
N ALA A 288 22.85 -11.52 22.39
CA ALA A 288 22.48 -10.91 21.11
C ALA A 288 21.10 -11.33 20.58
N SER A 289 20.76 -12.62 20.71
CA SER A 289 19.45 -13.16 20.31
C SER A 289 18.79 -13.94 21.45
N TYR A 290 17.48 -14.18 21.32
CA TYR A 290 16.75 -15.08 22.20
C TYR A 290 17.25 -16.53 22.09
N GLU A 291 17.63 -16.96 20.90
CA GLU A 291 18.22 -18.29 20.66
C GLU A 291 19.56 -18.44 21.39
N ALA A 292 20.38 -17.39 21.44
CA ALA A 292 21.61 -17.39 22.24
C ALA A 292 21.33 -17.39 23.75
N GLN A 293 20.24 -16.74 24.20
CA GLN A 293 19.84 -16.70 25.60
C GLN A 293 19.22 -18.02 26.08
N CYS A 294 18.42 -18.66 25.24
CA CYS A 294 17.76 -19.93 25.53
C CYS A 294 17.82 -20.80 24.26
N PRO A 295 18.90 -21.58 24.07
CA PRO A 295 19.06 -22.41 22.89
C PRO A 295 17.87 -23.36 22.74
N PRO A 296 17.35 -23.56 21.51
CA PRO A 296 16.28 -24.53 21.30
C PRO A 296 16.71 -25.89 21.85
N GLN A 297 15.90 -26.48 22.73
CA GLN A 297 16.18 -27.81 23.24
C GLN A 297 16.17 -28.78 22.06
N GLN A 298 17.32 -29.40 21.77
CA GLN A 298 17.36 -30.47 20.79
C GLN A 298 16.35 -31.55 21.21
N PRO A 299 15.51 -32.04 20.28
CA PRO A 299 14.60 -33.13 20.59
C PRO A 299 15.44 -34.30 21.12
N THR A 300 15.23 -34.65 22.39
CA THR A 300 15.89 -35.81 22.98
C THR A 300 15.27 -37.01 22.30
N ILE A 301 15.91 -37.51 21.24
CA ILE A 301 15.58 -38.80 20.65
C ILE A 301 15.93 -39.84 21.71
N LYS A 302 14.98 -40.16 22.57
CA LYS A 302 15.06 -41.37 23.36
C LYS A 302 14.98 -42.51 22.35
N GLU A 303 16.13 -43.10 22.02
CA GLU A 303 16.17 -44.39 21.33
C GLU A 303 15.19 -45.29 22.06
N ARG A 304 14.09 -45.67 21.40
CA ARG A 304 13.16 -46.65 21.94
C ARG A 304 13.95 -47.95 22.04
N THR A 305 14.38 -48.28 23.25
CA THR A 305 14.94 -49.60 23.54
C THR A 305 13.87 -50.61 23.12
N PRO A 306 14.15 -51.52 22.18
CA PRO A 306 13.16 -52.51 21.77
C PRO A 306 12.73 -53.30 23.00
N ALA A 307 11.43 -53.34 23.28
CA ALA A 307 10.93 -54.18 24.35
C ALA A 307 11.29 -55.64 24.02
N PRO A 308 11.87 -56.41 24.95
CA PRO A 308 12.21 -57.81 24.69
C PRO A 308 10.93 -58.56 24.32
N HIS A 309 10.94 -59.18 23.14
CA HIS A 309 9.82 -59.97 22.65
C HIS A 309 9.52 -61.10 23.65
N THR A 310 8.31 -61.11 24.20
CA THR A 310 7.80 -62.24 24.98
C THR A 310 7.74 -63.46 24.07
N PRO A 311 8.37 -64.60 24.41
CA PRO A 311 8.33 -65.78 23.56
C PRO A 311 6.90 -66.34 23.50
N PRO A 312 6.49 -66.94 22.36
CA PRO A 312 5.13 -67.44 22.19
C PRO A 312 4.86 -68.60 23.15
N GLN A 313 3.66 -68.62 23.72
CA GLN A 313 3.18 -69.72 24.54
C GLN A 313 2.93 -70.96 23.65
N ARG A 314 3.33 -72.13 24.16
CA ARG A 314 3.30 -73.43 23.49
C ARG A 314 1.90 -73.86 23.06
#